data_AF-A0A814SCT1-F1
#
_entry.id   AF-A0A814SCT1-F1
#
_cell.length_a   1.000
_cell.length_b   1.000
_cell.length_c   1.000
_cell.angle_alpha   90.00
_cell.angle_beta   90.00
_cell.angle_gamma   90.00
#
_symmetry.space_group_name_H-M   'P 1'
#
loop_
_entity.id
_entity.type
_entity.pdbx_description
1 polymer ?
#
loop_
_entity_poly.entity_id
_entity_poly.type
_entity_poly.pdbx_seq_one_letter_code
_entity_poly.pdbx_strand_id
1 'polypeptide(L)'
;MEKKESKKNENDLNEALTRVLNILEMEHREDLINSEIFNQLLAAFSIDLESQIIPIGIAPDYVGVHLGPTYDDYDFKQLIKSFKNNQVLDPFYTLKILKDAKEKLEKLPNIHECLIEDPLESGCIV
;
A
#
# COMPACT_ATOMS: atom_id res chain seq x y z
N MET A 1 13.63 -23.42 22.62
CA MET A 1 13.48 -24.54 21.65
C MET A 1 13.06 -24.00 20.27
N GLU A 2 13.53 -22.81 19.87
CA GLU A 2 12.91 -21.98 18.81
C GLU A 2 13.70 -21.93 17.49
N LYS A 3 14.88 -22.54 17.41
CA LYS A 3 15.74 -22.50 16.21
C LYS A 3 15.33 -23.47 15.08
N LYS A 4 14.34 -24.34 15.30
CA LYS A 4 13.95 -25.38 14.32
C LYS A 4 12.82 -24.95 13.38
N GLU A 5 11.91 -24.08 13.80
CA GLU A 5 10.78 -23.64 12.97
C GLU A 5 11.19 -22.61 11.91
N SER A 6 11.99 -21.60 12.27
CA SER A 6 12.47 -20.58 11.33
C SER A 6 13.28 -21.20 10.18
N LYS A 7 14.15 -22.18 10.47
CA LYS A 7 14.91 -22.91 9.43
C LYS A 7 14.04 -23.79 8.54
N LYS A 8 12.90 -24.27 9.04
CA LYS A 8 11.97 -25.08 8.26
C LYS A 8 11.20 -24.19 7.27
N ASN A 9 10.73 -23.04 7.74
CA ASN A 9 10.02 -22.07 6.91
C ASN A 9 10.89 -21.47 5.80
N GLU A 10 12.17 -21.16 6.08
CA GLU A 10 13.10 -20.71 5.04
C GLU A 10 13.34 -21.79 3.96
N ASN A 11 13.40 -23.06 4.37
CA ASN A 11 13.58 -24.17 3.44
C ASN A 11 12.34 -24.37 2.56
N ASP A 12 11.15 -24.31 3.15
CA ASP A 12 9.88 -24.47 2.45
C ASP A 12 9.66 -23.31 1.45
N LEU A 13 10.06 -22.09 1.81
CA LEU A 13 10.02 -20.92 0.92
C LEU A 13 11.00 -21.06 -0.25
N ASN A 14 12.24 -21.46 0.02
CA ASN A 14 13.26 -21.67 -1.02
C ASN A 14 12.87 -22.80 -1.98
N GLU A 15 12.21 -23.85 -1.48
CA GLU A 15 11.68 -24.93 -2.30
C GLU A 15 10.53 -24.47 -3.19
N ALA A 16 9.60 -23.67 -2.65
CA ALA A 16 8.51 -23.06 -3.41
C ALA A 16 9.03 -22.12 -4.50
N LEU A 17 10.01 -21.27 -4.19
CA LEU A 17 10.65 -20.36 -5.15
C LEU A 17 11.36 -21.12 -6.26
N THR A 18 12.08 -22.19 -5.91
CA THR A 18 12.80 -23.03 -6.89
C THR A 18 11.83 -23.73 -7.84
N ARG A 19 10.67 -24.19 -7.34
CA ARG A 19 9.62 -24.77 -8.18
C ARG A 19 9.03 -23.74 -9.14
N VAL A 20 8.78 -22.52 -8.68
CA VAL A 20 8.29 -21.42 -9.53
C VAL A 20 9.29 -21.05 -10.62
N LEU A 21 10.58 -20.94 -10.29
CA LEU A 21 11.63 -20.63 -11.26
C LEU A 21 11.76 -21.73 -12.33
N ASN A 22 11.71 -23.00 -11.93
CA ASN A 22 11.74 -24.14 -12.86
C ASN A 22 10.52 -24.16 -13.80
N ILE A 23 9.34 -23.73 -13.33
CA ILE A 23 8.13 -23.64 -14.16
C ILE A 23 8.25 -22.50 -15.18
N LEU A 24 8.79 -21.34 -14.76
CA LEU A 24 9.04 -20.20 -15.64
C LEU A 24 10.11 -20.49 -16.72
N GLU A 25 11.11 -21.32 -16.40
CA GLU A 25 12.11 -21.76 -17.38
C GLU A 25 11.55 -22.75 -18.42
N MET A 26 10.41 -23.38 -18.15
CA MET A 26 9.85 -24.43 -19.00
C MET A 26 8.78 -23.96 -20.01
N GLU A 27 8.31 -22.71 -19.98
CA GLU A 27 7.16 -22.29 -20.81
C GLU A 27 7.42 -21.12 -21.77
N HIS A 28 7.79 -21.50 -23.00
CA HIS A 28 7.38 -20.83 -24.25
C HIS A 28 5.99 -21.32 -24.73
N ARG A 29 4.99 -21.35 -23.85
CA ARG A 29 3.60 -21.64 -24.26
C ARG A 29 2.64 -20.61 -23.66
N GLU A 30 2.18 -19.76 -24.55
CA GLU A 30 1.39 -18.57 -24.30
C GLU A 30 0.00 -18.91 -23.68
N ASP A 31 -0.31 -18.15 -22.63
CA ASP A 31 -1.63 -17.55 -22.32
C ASP A 31 -2.69 -18.25 -21.45
N LEU A 32 -2.56 -19.50 -21.01
CA LEU A 32 -3.52 -20.09 -20.03
C LEU A 32 -2.95 -20.45 -18.65
N ILE A 33 -1.64 -20.46 -18.48
CA ILE A 33 -0.98 -21.02 -17.28
C ILE A 33 -0.66 -19.91 -16.25
N ASN A 34 -0.74 -18.65 -16.66
CA ASN A 34 -0.33 -17.51 -15.82
C ASN A 34 -1.27 -17.20 -14.65
N SER A 35 -2.59 -17.41 -14.74
CA SER A 35 -3.50 -17.04 -13.64
C SER A 35 -3.41 -17.98 -12.46
N GLU A 36 -3.21 -19.27 -12.71
CA GLU A 36 -3.15 -20.28 -11.65
C GLU A 36 -1.80 -20.24 -10.94
N ILE A 37 -0.71 -20.02 -11.68
CA ILE A 37 0.61 -19.70 -11.11
C ILE A 37 0.56 -18.39 -10.32
N PHE A 38 -0.08 -17.34 -10.84
CA PHE A 38 -0.21 -16.07 -10.13
C PHE A 38 -1.03 -16.20 -8.85
N ASN A 39 -2.11 -16.99 -8.87
CA ASN A 39 -2.92 -17.27 -7.69
C ASN A 39 -2.16 -18.13 -6.66
N GLN A 40 -1.32 -19.07 -7.10
CA GLN A 40 -0.45 -19.85 -6.22
C GLN A 40 0.69 -19.00 -5.63
N LEU A 41 1.25 -18.06 -6.41
CA LEU A 41 2.16 -17.03 -5.92
C LEU A 41 1.46 -16.17 -4.87
N LEU A 42 0.30 -15.59 -5.21
CA LEU A 42 -0.49 -14.80 -4.28
C LEU A 42 -0.77 -15.60 -3.02
N ALA A 43 -1.20 -16.86 -3.09
CA ALA A 43 -1.44 -17.68 -1.91
C ALA A 43 -0.16 -17.91 -1.07
N ALA A 44 0.99 -18.16 -1.72
CA ALA A 44 2.28 -18.35 -1.05
C ALA A 44 2.77 -17.07 -0.36
N PHE A 45 2.46 -15.89 -0.92
CA PHE A 45 2.81 -14.59 -0.36
C PHE A 45 1.71 -14.04 0.59
N SER A 46 0.44 -14.44 0.46
CA SER A 46 -0.70 -13.91 1.23
C SER A 46 -0.79 -14.45 2.65
N ILE A 47 -0.05 -15.50 3.00
CA ILE A 47 -0.14 -16.08 4.34
C ILE A 47 0.55 -15.20 5.39
N ASP A 48 1.41 -14.24 5.01
CA ASP A 48 2.01 -13.32 6.00
C ASP A 48 2.61 -12.01 5.44
N LEU A 49 2.32 -11.58 4.19
CA LEU A 49 2.90 -10.31 3.68
C LEU A 49 2.29 -9.05 4.30
N GLU A 50 1.00 -9.07 4.66
CA GLU A 50 0.35 -7.90 5.29
C GLU A 50 1.01 -7.55 6.64
N SER A 51 1.62 -8.53 7.32
CA SER A 51 2.34 -8.33 8.58
C SER A 51 3.82 -7.96 8.38
N GLN A 52 4.44 -8.38 7.26
CA GLN A 52 5.89 -8.20 7.01
C GLN A 52 6.26 -6.90 6.28
N ILE A 53 5.34 -6.24 5.59
CA ILE A 53 5.63 -5.02 4.80
C ILE A 53 4.89 -3.79 5.37
N ILE A 54 4.88 -3.64 6.70
CA ILE A 54 4.49 -2.38 7.32
C ILE A 54 5.79 -1.64 7.64
N PRO A 55 6.23 -0.64 6.87
CA PRO A 55 7.30 0.25 7.28
C PRO A 55 7.00 0.78 8.69
N ILE A 56 7.85 0.41 9.63
CA ILE A 56 7.72 0.73 11.07
C ILE A 56 8.26 2.15 11.35
N GLY A 57 9.04 2.71 10.42
CA GLY A 57 9.61 4.03 10.51
C GLY A 57 10.03 4.57 9.14
N ILE A 58 10.51 5.81 9.17
CA ILE A 58 10.98 6.56 8.01
C ILE A 58 12.38 6.06 7.63
N ALA A 59 12.71 6.03 6.34
CA ALA A 59 14.06 5.69 5.91
C ALA A 59 15.10 6.69 6.46
N PRO A 60 16.29 6.23 6.91
CA PRO A 60 17.28 7.07 7.57
C PRO A 60 17.90 8.13 6.64
N ASP A 61 17.85 7.90 5.33
CA ASP A 61 18.32 8.78 4.26
C ASP A 61 17.18 9.57 3.60
N TYR A 62 15.96 9.52 4.16
CA TYR A 62 14.84 10.27 3.65
C TYR A 62 15.03 11.77 3.85
N VAL A 63 15.04 12.52 2.74
CA VAL A 63 15.21 13.98 2.72
C VAL A 63 13.95 14.72 2.27
N GLY A 64 12.80 14.05 2.31
CA GLY A 64 11.53 14.60 1.84
C GLY A 64 10.68 15.23 2.95
N VAL A 65 9.37 15.17 2.78
CA VAL A 65 8.41 15.83 3.69
C VAL A 65 8.17 14.96 4.92
N HIS A 66 8.33 15.57 6.09
CA HIS A 66 8.01 14.95 7.36
C HIS A 66 6.65 15.43 7.87
N LEU A 67 5.70 14.52 7.98
CA LEU A 67 4.36 14.81 8.49
C LEU A 67 4.33 14.72 10.01
N GLY A 68 3.62 15.66 10.64
CA GLY A 68 3.38 15.68 12.08
C GLY A 68 2.51 14.50 12.57
N PRO A 69 2.28 14.40 13.89
CA PRO A 69 1.38 13.40 14.47
C PRO A 69 -0.06 13.57 13.96
N THR A 70 -0.49 14.82 13.76
CA THR A 70 -1.76 15.24 13.15
C THR A 70 -1.50 16.11 11.93
N TYR A 71 -2.35 16.03 10.91
CA TYR A 71 -2.22 16.84 9.70
C TYR A 71 -2.67 18.26 9.94
N ASP A 72 -1.82 19.23 9.61
CA ASP A 72 -2.16 20.66 9.59
C ASP A 72 -2.03 21.27 8.18
N ASP A 73 -2.40 22.55 8.07
CA ASP A 73 -2.30 23.29 6.81
C ASP A 73 -0.86 23.43 6.29
N TYR A 74 0.12 23.37 7.19
CA TYR A 74 1.53 23.47 6.85
C TYR A 74 2.01 22.17 6.19
N ASP A 75 1.66 21.01 6.75
CA ASP A 75 1.91 19.69 6.17
C ASP A 75 1.34 19.60 4.75
N PHE A 76 0.11 20.09 4.56
CA PHE A 76 -0.54 20.09 3.26
C PHE A 76 0.20 20.96 2.23
N LYS A 77 0.64 22.15 2.63
CA LYS A 77 1.45 23.04 1.76
C LYS A 77 2.80 22.40 1.40
N GLN A 78 3.44 21.71 2.34
CA GLN A 78 4.70 21.01 2.10
C GLN A 78 4.53 19.82 1.16
N LEU A 79 3.48 19.02 1.32
CA LEU A 79 3.15 17.92 0.40
C LEU A 79 2.93 18.42 -1.02
N ILE A 80 2.13 19.49 -1.20
CA ILE A 80 1.91 20.09 -2.53
C ILE A 80 3.25 20.54 -3.14
N LYS A 81 4.09 21.23 -2.37
CA LYS A 81 5.40 21.71 -2.84
C LYS A 81 6.31 20.55 -3.23
N SER A 82 6.35 19.49 -2.43
CA SER A 82 7.12 18.27 -2.65
C SER A 82 6.72 17.58 -3.95
N PHE A 83 5.42 17.34 -4.16
CA PHE A 83 4.92 16.71 -5.37
C PHE A 83 5.13 17.57 -6.62
N LYS A 84 5.02 18.90 -6.51
CA LYS A 84 5.39 19.82 -7.61
C LYS A 84 6.85 19.71 -8.02
N ASN A 85 7.72 19.29 -7.10
CA ASN A 85 9.15 19.08 -7.34
C ASN A 85 9.49 17.61 -7.67
N ASN A 86 8.51 16.75 -7.98
CA ASN A 86 8.68 15.31 -8.23
C ASN A 86 9.36 14.55 -7.09
N GLN A 87 9.26 15.04 -5.85
CA GLN A 87 9.76 14.34 -4.68
C GLN A 87 8.80 13.21 -4.30
N VAL A 88 9.37 12.05 -3.98
CA VAL A 88 8.60 10.87 -3.55
C VAL A 88 8.35 10.93 -2.04
N LEU A 89 7.13 10.62 -1.63
CA LEU A 89 6.79 10.53 -0.21
C LEU A 89 7.30 9.20 0.35
N ASP A 90 7.86 9.21 1.56
CA ASP A 90 8.31 7.98 2.22
C ASP A 90 7.14 6.97 2.35
N PRO A 91 7.38 5.67 2.13
CA PRO A 91 6.36 4.63 2.30
C PRO A 91 5.67 4.65 3.66
N PHE A 92 6.39 5.00 4.74
CA PHE A 92 5.83 5.16 6.08
C PHE A 92 4.71 6.20 6.10
N TYR A 93 4.98 7.40 5.57
CA TYR A 93 4.00 8.48 5.53
C TYR A 93 2.84 8.19 4.58
N THR A 94 3.13 7.52 3.46
CA THR A 94 2.09 7.07 2.52
C THR A 94 1.10 6.13 3.21
N LEU A 95 1.61 5.11 3.91
CA LEU A 95 0.76 4.17 4.63
C LEU A 95 0.03 4.81 5.80
N LYS A 96 0.65 5.75 6.50
CA LYS A 96 -0.01 6.54 7.54
C LYS A 96 -1.25 7.24 6.99
N ILE A 97 -1.11 7.97 5.88
CA ILE A 97 -2.22 8.67 5.23
C ILE A 97 -3.33 7.70 4.85
N LEU A 98 -2.98 6.56 4.24
CA LEU A 98 -3.96 5.56 3.80
C LEU A 98 -4.72 4.94 4.98
N LYS A 99 -4.04 4.61 6.07
CA LYS A 99 -4.67 4.08 7.29
C LYS A 99 -5.60 5.10 7.94
N ASP A 100 -5.12 6.33 8.12
CA ASP A 100 -5.93 7.39 8.72
C ASP A 100 -7.16 7.73 7.86
N ALA A 101 -7.02 7.70 6.53
CA ALA A 101 -8.13 7.89 5.61
C ALA A 101 -9.13 6.73 5.69
N LYS A 102 -8.66 5.49 5.68
CA LYS A 102 -9.50 4.30 5.83
C LYS A 102 -10.32 4.37 7.12
N GLU A 103 -9.69 4.61 8.26
CA GLU A 103 -10.37 4.69 9.56
C GLU A 103 -11.42 5.81 9.62
N LYS A 104 -11.19 6.92 8.92
CA LYS A 104 -12.17 8.02 8.83
C LYS A 104 -13.33 7.66 7.91
N LEU A 105 -13.04 7.10 6.74
CA LEU A 105 -14.04 6.74 5.73
C LEU A 105 -14.94 5.59 6.20
N GLU A 106 -14.41 4.61 6.94
CA GLU A 106 -15.19 3.51 7.52
C GLU A 106 -16.24 3.97 8.53
N LYS A 107 -16.05 5.15 9.13
CA LYS A 107 -17.01 5.75 10.08
C LYS A 107 -18.11 6.55 9.39
N LEU A 108 -17.98 6.81 8.09
CA LEU A 108 -18.96 7.58 7.34
C LEU A 108 -20.11 6.66 6.87
N PRO A 109 -21.34 7.20 6.81
CA PRO A 109 -22.45 6.47 6.21
C PRO A 109 -22.20 6.25 4.70
N ASN A 110 -22.73 5.15 4.17
CA ASN A 110 -22.66 4.85 2.73
C ASN A 110 -23.26 5.96 1.84
N ILE A 111 -24.24 6.69 2.37
CA ILE A 111 -24.82 7.87 1.73
C ILE A 111 -24.42 9.08 2.57
N HIS A 112 -23.66 9.98 1.96
CA HIS A 112 -23.25 11.22 2.60
C HIS A 112 -24.16 12.35 2.13
N GLU A 113 -25.10 12.74 2.98
CA GLU A 113 -25.96 13.89 2.74
C GLU A 113 -25.25 15.16 3.19
N CYS A 114 -24.75 15.93 2.23
CA CYS A 114 -24.17 17.25 2.48
C CYS A 114 -25.24 18.31 2.29
N LEU A 115 -25.65 18.98 3.37
CA LEU A 115 -26.46 20.19 3.27
C LEU A 115 -25.55 21.35 2.85
N ILE A 116 -25.78 21.89 1.66
CA ILE A 116 -25.10 23.10 1.19
C ILE A 116 -25.84 24.28 1.81
N GLU A 117 -25.23 24.95 2.79
CA GLU A 117 -25.86 26.08 3.49
C GLU A 117 -25.89 27.39 2.66
N ASP A 118 -25.33 27.43 1.45
CA ASP A 118 -25.46 28.56 0.51
C ASP A 118 -25.64 28.08 -0.94
N PRO A 119 -26.88 28.07 -1.47
CA PRO A 119 -27.10 27.84 -2.89
C PRO A 119 -26.68 29.10 -3.67
N LEU A 120 -25.46 29.09 -4.21
CA LEU A 120 -25.04 29.86 -5.39
C LEU A 120 -25.19 31.40 -5.31
N GLU A 121 -24.11 32.11 -4.93
CA GLU A 121 -23.81 33.44 -5.51
C GLU A 121 -23.32 33.36 -6.98
N SER A 122 -23.44 32.21 -7.64
CA SER A 122 -23.07 32.06 -9.05
C SER A 122 -24.19 31.32 -9.77
N GLY A 123 -25.04 32.11 -10.43
CA GLY A 123 -26.33 31.68 -10.98
C GLY A 123 -26.32 30.33 -11.69
N CYS A 124 -27.17 29.43 -11.21
CA CYS A 124 -27.73 28.37 -12.03
C CYS A 124 -28.58 29.00 -13.13
N ILE A 125 -28.29 28.68 -14.38
CA ILE A 125 -29.27 28.76 -15.47
C ILE A 125 -29.86 27.37 -15.65
N VAL A 126 -31.19 27.36 -15.71
CA VAL A 126 -32.21 26.29 -15.80
C VAL A 126 -31.77 24.97 -16.43
#